data_AF-A0A9X1T4I7-F1
#
_entry.id   AF-A0A9X1T4I7-F1
#
_cell.length_a   1.000
_cell.length_b   1.000
_cell.length_c   1.000
_cell.angle_alpha   90.00
_cell.angle_beta   90.00
_cell.angle_gamma   90.00
#
_symmetry.space_group_name_H-M   'P 1'
#
loop_
_entity.id
_entity.type
_entity.pdbx_description
1 polymer ?
#
loop_
_entity_poly.entity_id
_entity_poly.type
_entity_poly.pdbx_seq_one_letter_code
_entity_poly.pdbx_strand_id
1 'polypeptide(L)'
;MAQHGWDVRVGIDPAALLSEESAALVAEHLSTDLGFLICFIGKPDGVGEAAVMEVARTTYRIVLDDKAQFTTQAAASTATFTGPLEVAVRLLYGRLTPAHTAADIEVKGQHHARRSANGLPRLLTAA
;
A
#
# COMPACT_ATOMS: atom_id res chain seq x y z
N MET A 1 -18.05 -0.10 3.36
CA MET A 1 -16.71 -0.53 2.93
C MET A 1 -15.75 -0.49 4.11
N ALA A 2 -14.86 -1.48 4.24
CA ALA A 2 -13.96 -1.64 5.40
C ALA A 2 -13.07 -0.39 5.65
N GLN A 3 -12.59 0.25 4.58
CA GLN A 3 -11.80 1.49 4.63
C GLN A 3 -12.59 2.67 5.23
N HIS A 4 -13.83 2.89 4.79
CA HIS A 4 -14.66 3.98 5.33
C HIS A 4 -15.07 3.72 6.80
N GLY A 5 -15.23 2.45 7.18
CA GLY A 5 -15.40 2.10 8.59
C GLY A 5 -14.16 2.40 9.43
N TRP A 6 -12.97 2.19 8.87
CA TRP A 6 -11.71 2.57 9.51
C TRP A 6 -11.58 4.09 9.65
N ASP A 7 -11.90 4.87 8.61
CA ASP A 7 -11.85 6.35 8.65
C ASP A 7 -12.66 6.92 9.84
N VAL A 8 -13.79 6.30 10.20
CA VAL A 8 -14.59 6.69 11.38
C VAL A 8 -13.93 6.26 12.68
N ARG A 9 -13.50 4.99 12.78
CA ARG A 9 -12.91 4.45 14.01
C ARG A 9 -11.61 5.14 14.38
N VAL A 10 -10.76 5.45 13.40
CA VAL A 10 -9.46 6.09 13.65
C VAL A 10 -9.59 7.52 14.18
N GLY A 11 -10.70 8.20 13.89
CA GLY A 11 -11.02 9.50 14.48
C GLY A 11 -11.32 9.45 15.98
N ILE A 12 -11.60 8.27 16.52
CA ILE A 12 -11.90 8.02 17.94
C ILE A 12 -10.73 7.31 18.62
N ASP A 13 -10.19 6.28 17.96
CA ASP A 13 -9.05 5.48 18.41
C ASP A 13 -7.94 5.50 17.34
N PRO A 14 -6.86 6.28 17.54
CA PRO A 14 -5.74 6.35 16.59
C PRO A 14 -5.06 5.01 16.30
N ALA A 15 -5.22 4.01 17.17
CA ALA A 15 -4.68 2.67 16.99
C ALA A 15 -5.64 1.72 16.24
N ALA A 16 -6.82 2.19 15.82
CA ALA A 16 -7.78 1.38 15.11
C ALA A 16 -7.18 0.78 13.83
N LEU A 17 -7.41 -0.52 13.61
CA LEU A 17 -6.95 -1.28 12.45
C LEU A 17 -8.14 -1.81 11.64
N LEU A 18 -7.87 -2.38 10.45
CA LEU A 18 -8.81 -3.31 9.84
C LEU A 18 -8.67 -4.69 10.49
N SER A 19 -9.77 -5.45 10.58
CA SER A 19 -9.64 -6.87 10.96
C SER A 19 -8.88 -7.64 9.88
N GLU A 20 -8.18 -8.71 10.28
CA GLU A 20 -7.43 -9.56 9.36
C GLU A 20 -8.32 -10.13 8.24
N GLU A 21 -9.52 -10.60 8.59
CA GLU A 21 -10.51 -11.08 7.62
C GLU A 21 -10.93 -9.99 6.62
N SER A 22 -11.20 -8.77 7.09
CA SER A 22 -11.55 -7.66 6.20
C SER A 22 -10.38 -7.28 5.30
N ALA A 23 -9.16 -7.28 5.82
CA ALA A 23 -7.96 -7.00 5.04
C ALA A 23 -7.74 -8.07 3.96
N ALA A 24 -7.92 -9.35 4.28
CA ALA A 24 -7.81 -10.45 3.35
C ALA A 24 -8.83 -10.35 2.21
N LEU A 25 -10.12 -10.14 2.53
CA LEU A 25 -11.18 -9.99 1.52
C LEU A 25 -10.97 -8.77 0.62
N VAL A 26 -10.55 -7.64 1.20
CA VAL A 26 -10.23 -6.44 0.41
C VAL A 26 -9.03 -6.69 -0.51
N ALA A 27 -7.99 -7.35 -0.01
CA ALA A 27 -6.82 -7.69 -0.82
C ALA A 27 -7.19 -8.63 -1.97
N GLU A 28 -8.00 -9.65 -1.71
CA GLU A 28 -8.49 -10.58 -2.73
C GLU A 28 -9.21 -9.82 -3.85
N HIS A 29 -10.26 -9.06 -3.51
CA HIS A 29 -11.04 -8.32 -4.50
C HIS A 29 -10.20 -7.31 -5.28
N LEU A 30 -9.27 -6.60 -4.62
CA LEU A 30 -8.39 -5.64 -5.30
C LEU A 30 -7.33 -6.30 -6.17
N SER A 31 -7.03 -7.58 -5.95
CA SER A 31 -6.13 -8.35 -6.80
C SER A 31 -6.84 -9.03 -7.99
N THR A 32 -8.18 -9.03 -7.97
CA THR A 32 -9.03 -9.69 -8.97
C THR A 32 -10.08 -8.71 -9.52
N ASP A 33 -11.35 -8.90 -9.17
CA ASP A 33 -12.52 -8.31 -9.81
C ASP A 33 -12.58 -6.78 -9.68
N LEU A 34 -11.99 -6.24 -8.62
CA LEU A 34 -11.95 -4.80 -8.33
C LEU A 34 -10.58 -4.18 -8.58
N GLY A 35 -9.62 -4.92 -9.16
CA GLY A 35 -8.26 -4.40 -9.40
C GLY A 35 -8.21 -3.18 -10.32
N PHE A 36 -9.21 -3.02 -11.19
CA PHE A 36 -9.35 -1.83 -12.04
C PHE A 36 -9.48 -0.53 -11.22
N LEU A 37 -9.96 -0.59 -9.97
CA LEU A 37 -10.05 0.57 -9.07
C LEU A 37 -8.67 1.13 -8.72
N ILE A 38 -7.64 0.29 -8.67
CA ILE A 38 -6.26 0.70 -8.36
C ILE A 38 -5.74 1.70 -9.40
N CYS A 39 -6.14 1.57 -10.67
CA CYS A 39 -5.77 2.52 -11.72
C CYS A 39 -6.30 3.95 -11.47
N PHE A 40 -7.36 4.12 -10.67
CA PHE A 40 -7.93 5.44 -10.36
C PHE A 40 -7.34 6.06 -9.09
N ILE A 41 -6.92 5.23 -8.13
CA ILE A 41 -6.47 5.69 -6.81
C ILE A 41 -4.95 5.64 -6.65
N GLY A 42 -4.29 4.77 -7.40
CA GLY A 42 -2.84 4.65 -7.43
C GLY A 42 -2.21 5.87 -8.10
N LYS A 43 -1.05 6.28 -7.59
CA LYS A 43 -0.29 7.44 -8.10
C LYS A 43 1.10 7.00 -8.56
N PRO A 44 1.18 6.23 -9.66
CA PRO A 44 2.46 5.67 -10.12
C PRO A 44 3.49 6.76 -10.47
N ASP A 45 3.05 7.91 -10.99
CA ASP A 45 3.92 9.07 -11.31
C ASP A 45 4.72 9.63 -10.11
N GLY A 46 4.36 9.23 -8.88
CA GLY A 46 5.15 9.54 -7.68
C GLY A 46 6.47 8.78 -7.59
N VAL A 47 6.63 7.70 -8.36
CA VAL A 47 7.85 6.90 -8.45
C VAL A 47 8.62 7.31 -9.70
N GLY A 48 9.93 7.51 -9.56
CA GLY A 48 10.80 7.96 -10.64
C GLY A 48 11.10 6.89 -11.69
N GLU A 49 10.89 5.62 -11.35
CA GLU A 49 11.14 4.44 -12.19
C GLU A 49 10.11 3.35 -11.88
N ALA A 50 9.92 2.41 -12.80
CA ALA A 50 9.03 1.27 -12.58
C ALA A 50 9.46 0.46 -11.35
N ALA A 51 8.51 0.12 -10.49
CA ALA A 51 8.76 -0.58 -9.24
C ALA A 51 7.76 -1.73 -9.03
N VAL A 52 8.27 -2.83 -8.49
CA VAL A 52 7.46 -3.97 -8.06
C VAL A 52 7.74 -4.20 -6.59
N MET A 53 6.76 -3.88 -5.75
CA MET A 53 6.86 -4.08 -4.32
C MET A 53 6.12 -5.34 -3.91
N GLU A 54 6.83 -6.33 -3.37
CA GLU A 54 6.20 -7.49 -2.75
C GLU A 54 5.72 -7.17 -1.34
N VAL A 55 4.60 -7.77 -0.92
CA VAL A 55 4.12 -7.71 0.46
C VAL A 55 4.61 -8.96 1.18
N ALA A 56 5.54 -8.79 2.12
CA ALA A 56 6.23 -9.89 2.78
C ALA A 56 5.26 -10.91 3.40
N ARG A 57 5.60 -12.20 3.26
CA ARG A 57 4.80 -13.35 3.73
C ARG A 57 3.41 -13.48 3.10
N THR A 58 3.19 -12.84 1.95
CA THR A 58 1.96 -13.00 1.15
C THR A 58 2.31 -13.24 -0.32
N THR A 59 1.31 -13.56 -1.14
CA THR A 59 1.46 -13.65 -2.60
C THR A 59 1.30 -12.31 -3.30
N TYR A 60 0.90 -11.26 -2.58
CA TYR A 60 0.53 -9.97 -3.14
C TYR A 60 1.74 -9.10 -3.52
N ARG A 61 1.55 -8.34 -4.60
CA ARG A 61 2.49 -7.34 -5.12
C ARG A 61 1.76 -6.07 -5.51
N ILE A 62 2.44 -4.94 -5.32
CA ILE A 62 2.06 -3.63 -5.83
C ILE A 62 3.01 -3.32 -6.98
N VAL A 63 2.48 -3.23 -8.19
CA VAL A 63 3.24 -2.86 -9.39
C VAL A 63 2.95 -1.41 -9.70
N LEU A 64 4.00 -0.61 -9.83
CA LEU A 64 3.95 0.80 -10.18
C LEU A 64 4.77 0.98 -11.46
N ASP A 65 4.10 1.08 -12.59
CA ASP A 65 4.69 1.39 -13.90
C ASP A 65 3.85 2.51 -14.54
N ASP A 66 3.53 2.48 -15.84
CA ASP A 66 2.54 3.37 -16.45
C ASP A 66 1.20 3.45 -15.69
N LYS A 67 0.84 2.36 -14.98
CA LYS A 67 -0.32 2.27 -14.10
C LYS A 67 0.05 1.55 -12.82
N ALA A 68 -0.67 1.89 -11.75
CA ALA A 68 -0.63 1.12 -10.53
C ALA A 68 -1.50 -0.14 -10.65
N GLN A 69 -1.00 -1.27 -10.14
CA GLN A 69 -1.74 -2.53 -10.06
C GLN A 69 -1.49 -3.21 -8.72
N PHE A 70 -2.49 -3.93 -8.22
CA PHE A 70 -2.35 -4.85 -7.11
C PHE A 70 -2.64 -6.26 -7.63
N THR A 71 -1.72 -7.20 -7.43
CA THR A 71 -1.76 -8.50 -8.11
C THR A 71 -1.11 -9.60 -7.28
N THR A 72 -1.46 -10.85 -7.56
CA THR A 72 -0.77 -12.04 -7.05
C THR A 72 0.20 -12.64 -8.08
N GLN A 73 0.22 -12.10 -9.30
CA GLN A 73 1.11 -12.57 -10.37
C GLN A 73 2.57 -12.43 -9.93
N ALA A 74 3.35 -13.49 -10.17
CA ALA A 74 4.77 -13.49 -9.87
C ALA A 74 5.52 -12.52 -10.79
N ALA A 75 6.33 -11.65 -10.20
CA ALA A 75 7.26 -10.75 -10.87
C ALA A 75 8.48 -10.53 -9.97
N ALA A 76 9.62 -10.18 -10.57
CA ALA A 76 10.82 -9.83 -9.81
C ALA A 76 10.56 -8.56 -8.99
N SER A 77 10.74 -8.65 -7.68
CA SER A 77 10.54 -7.53 -6.76
C SER A 77 11.75 -6.59 -6.78
N THR A 78 11.48 -5.29 -6.82
CA THR A 78 12.48 -4.23 -6.61
C THR A 78 12.47 -3.72 -5.18
N ALA A 79 11.38 -3.96 -4.46
CA ALA A 79 11.22 -3.65 -3.04
C ALA A 79 10.35 -4.67 -2.30
N THR A 80 10.49 -4.70 -0.98
CA THR A 80 9.73 -5.54 -0.05
C THR A 80 9.09 -4.66 1.02
N PHE A 81 7.76 -4.70 1.10
CA PHE A 81 6.98 -4.13 2.19
C PHE A 81 6.90 -5.16 3.34
N THR A 82 7.37 -4.78 4.53
CA THR A 82 7.28 -5.58 5.75
C THR A 82 6.28 -4.96 6.70
N GLY A 83 5.20 -5.69 6.95
CA GLY A 83 4.13 -5.28 7.86
C GLY A 83 2.90 -6.19 7.73
N PRO A 84 1.87 -5.97 8.55
CA PRO A 84 0.58 -6.65 8.41
C PRO A 84 -0.09 -6.32 7.06
N LEU A 85 -0.85 -7.26 6.52
CA LEU A 85 -1.59 -7.08 5.25
C LEU A 85 -2.54 -5.87 5.30
N GLU A 86 -3.15 -5.61 6.45
CA GLU A 86 -4.07 -4.48 6.63
C GLU A 86 -3.39 -3.12 6.37
N VAL A 87 -2.12 -3.00 6.74
CA VAL A 87 -1.31 -1.81 6.51
C VAL A 87 -1.03 -1.63 5.02
N ALA A 88 -0.67 -2.72 4.31
CA ALA A 88 -0.50 -2.69 2.86
C ALA A 88 -1.81 -2.34 2.13
N VAL A 89 -2.95 -2.84 2.62
CA VAL A 89 -4.27 -2.47 2.11
C VAL A 89 -4.57 -0.99 2.34
N ARG A 90 -4.25 -0.43 3.52
CA ARG A 90 -4.38 1.02 3.78
C ARG A 90 -3.43 1.86 2.92
N LEU A 91 -2.25 1.35 2.58
CA LEU A 91 -1.32 1.99 1.65
C LEU A 91 -1.94 2.19 0.26
N LEU A 92 -2.62 1.18 -0.28
CA LEU A 92 -3.28 1.24 -1.60
C LEU A 92 -4.28 2.39 -1.71
N TYR A 93 -4.90 2.76 -0.60
CA TYR A 93 -5.85 3.88 -0.53
C TYR A 93 -5.21 5.20 -0.05
N GLY A 94 -3.90 5.24 0.22
CA GLY A 94 -3.22 6.43 0.70
C GLY A 94 -3.51 6.80 2.17
N ARG A 95 -3.85 5.82 3.03
CA ARG A 95 -4.17 6.02 4.46
C ARG A 95 -2.99 5.86 5.42
N LEU A 96 -1.76 5.79 4.91
CA LEU A 96 -0.55 5.66 5.73
C LEU A 96 0.19 6.98 5.91
N THR A 97 -0.49 8.03 6.40
CA THR A 97 0.20 9.26 6.84
C THR A 97 1.14 8.97 8.01
N PRO A 98 2.15 9.80 8.32
CA PRO A 98 3.03 9.59 9.47
C PRO A 98 2.31 9.34 10.80
N ALA A 99 1.16 9.98 11.03
CA ALA A 99 0.36 9.80 12.24
C ALA A 99 -0.33 8.42 12.34
N HIS A 100 -0.44 7.70 11.22
CA HIS A 100 -1.18 6.44 11.09
C HIS A 100 -0.28 5.28 10.62
N THR A 101 1.03 5.48 10.67
CA THR A 101 2.04 4.49 10.30
C THR A 101 2.86 4.15 11.54
N ALA A 102 2.77 2.90 11.98
CA ALA A 102 3.59 2.40 13.08
C ALA A 102 5.08 2.35 12.66
N ALA A 103 5.98 2.51 13.62
CA ALA A 103 7.42 2.64 13.37
C ALA A 103 8.09 1.36 12.87
N ASP A 104 7.45 0.20 13.06
CA ASP A 104 7.89 -1.12 12.62
C ASP A 104 7.49 -1.45 11.17
N ILE A 105 6.73 -0.56 10.51
CA ILE A 105 6.37 -0.69 9.10
C ILE A 105 7.54 -0.24 8.23
N GLU A 106 8.00 -1.12 7.36
CA GLU A 106 9.23 -0.91 6.60
C GLU A 106 9.06 -1.24 5.11
N VAL A 107 9.73 -0.47 4.25
CA VAL A 107 9.91 -0.78 2.82
C VAL A 107 11.41 -0.85 2.54
N LYS A 108 11.92 -2.00 2.11
CA LYS A 108 13.33 -2.17 1.71
C LYS A 108 13.45 -2.37 0.21
N GLY A 109 14.44 -1.77 -0.43
CA GLY A 109 14.77 -2.03 -1.84
C GLY A 109 14.98 -0.77 -2.66
N GLN A 110 15.25 -0.94 -3.96
CA GLN A 110 15.50 0.17 -4.89
C GLN A 110 14.16 0.81 -5.29
N HIS A 111 13.83 1.92 -4.64
CA HIS A 111 12.67 2.74 -5.00
C HIS A 111 13.10 4.20 -5.08
N HIS A 112 13.20 4.74 -6.30
CA HIS A 112 13.49 6.16 -6.48
C HIS A 112 12.20 6.96 -6.33
N ALA A 113 11.84 7.37 -5.12
CA ALA A 113 10.71 8.28 -4.93
C ALA A 113 11.03 9.67 -5.51
N ARG A 114 10.16 10.21 -6.37
CA ARG A 114 10.23 11.63 -6.73
C ARG A 114 9.68 12.43 -5.57
N ARG A 115 10.41 13.48 -5.17
CA ARG A 115 9.99 14.41 -4.10
C ARG A 115 8.74 15.17 -4.56
N SER A 116 7.55 14.66 -4.20
CA SER A 116 6.29 15.38 -4.40
C SER A 116 6.24 16.59 -3.46
N ALA A 117 5.87 17.75 -3.99
CA ALA A 117 5.67 18.98 -3.22
C ALA A 117 4.54 18.87 -2.16
N ASN A 118 3.72 17.81 -2.22
CA ASN A 118 2.66 17.52 -1.26
C ASN A 118 2.90 16.16 -0.59
N GLY A 119 3.63 16.18 0.53
CA GLY A 119 3.49 15.28 1.70
C GLY A 119 3.11 13.82 1.46
N LEU A 120 3.82 13.10 0.58
CA LEU A 120 3.73 11.64 0.54
C LEU A 120 4.33 11.04 1.82
N PRO A 121 3.80 9.91 2.31
CA PRO A 121 4.30 9.30 3.52
C PRO A 121 5.73 8.80 3.36
N ARG A 122 6.53 8.99 4.42
CA ARG A 122 7.97 8.70 4.50
C ARG A 122 8.38 7.25 4.19
N LEU A 123 7.42 6.34 4.01
CA LEU A 123 7.65 4.94 3.71
C LEU A 123 8.36 4.69 2.37
N LEU A 124 8.46 5.69 1.49
CA LEU A 124 9.23 5.61 0.24
C LEU A 124 10.55 6.40 0.29
N THR A 125 11.06 6.74 1.47
CA THR A 125 12.28 7.57 1.64
C THR A 125 13.33 7.00 2.60
N ALA A 126 13.15 5.79 3.12
CA ALA A 126 14.14 5.16 3.98
C ALA A 126 15.06 4.26 3.13
N ALA A 127 16.25 4.79 2.84
CA ALA A 127 17.43 4.03 2.43
C ALA A 127 18.13 3.46 3.67
#